data_AF-A0A3D4VXI4-F1
#
_entry.id   AF-A0A3D4VXI4-F1
#
_cell.length_a   1.000
_cell.length_b   1.000
_cell.length_c   1.000
_cell.angle_alpha   90.00
_cell.angle_beta   90.00
_cell.angle_gamma   90.00
#
_symmetry.space_group_name_H-M   'P 1'
#
loop_
_entity.id
_entity.type
_entity.pdbx_description
1 polymer ?
#
loop_
_entity_poly.entity_id
_entity_poly.type
_entity_poly.pdbx_seq_one_letter_code
_entity_poly.pdbx_strand_id
1 'polypeptide(L)'
;LDPVVRDELIDLLLDFVRDENHAILISSHIVSDLEKLCDTIAFLHKGRLLLCEDKDTLREEYALWHGTAGQLEELDKNAIVSRRVTAYGAEALVKRELVPAGSTLTPVSIEELFVLMVKGENVR
;
A
#
# COMPACT_ATOMS: atom_id res chain seq x y z
N LEU A 1 20.38 12.80 -7.80
CA LEU A 1 19.96 13.95 -6.99
C LEU A 1 20.41 13.65 -5.58
N ASP A 2 21.33 14.46 -5.04
CA ASP A 2 21.78 14.30 -3.67
C ASP A 2 20.59 14.39 -2.70
N PRO A 3 20.61 13.66 -1.56
CA PRO A 3 19.48 13.62 -0.62
C PRO A 3 19.00 15.02 -0.18
N VAL A 4 19.94 15.95 -0.02
CA VAL A 4 19.66 17.34 0.38
C VAL A 4 18.86 18.09 -0.70
N VAL A 5 19.31 18.02 -1.95
CA VAL A 5 18.65 18.70 -3.08
C VAL A 5 17.27 18.08 -3.37
N ARG A 6 17.11 16.78 -3.07
CA ARG A 6 15.80 16.13 -3.18
C ARG A 6 14.80 16.69 -2.17
N ASP A 7 15.18 16.80 -0.90
CA ASP A 7 14.28 17.35 0.11
C ASP A 7 13.93 18.82 -0.24
N GLU A 8 14.88 19.62 -0.71
CA GLU A 8 14.60 21.00 -1.17
C GLU A 8 13.62 21.05 -2.35
N LEU A 9 13.76 20.14 -3.32
CA LEU A 9 12.83 20.03 -4.44
C LEU A 9 11.43 19.61 -3.96
N ILE A 10 11.35 18.69 -3.00
CA ILE A 10 10.10 18.23 -2.41
C ILE A 10 9.37 19.40 -1.74
N ASP A 11 10.07 20.18 -0.93
CA ASP A 11 9.50 21.35 -0.24
C ASP A 11 8.97 22.39 -1.24
N LEU A 12 9.71 22.65 -2.32
CA LEU A 12 9.26 23.56 -3.38
C LEU A 12 7.98 23.08 -4.07
N LEU A 13 7.87 21.78 -4.34
CA LEU A 13 6.69 21.18 -4.96
C LEU A 13 5.47 21.22 -4.02
N LEU A 14 5.68 20.96 -2.74
CA LEU A 14 4.64 21.07 -1.71
C LEU A 14 4.12 22.52 -1.62
N ASP A 15 5.01 23.51 -1.61
CA ASP A 15 4.61 24.91 -1.60
C ASP A 15 3.85 25.33 -2.87
N PHE A 16 4.18 24.76 -4.03
CA PHE A 16 3.46 25.01 -5.28
C PHE A 16 2.02 24.47 -5.26
N VAL A 17 1.81 23.29 -4.65
CA VAL A 17 0.50 22.62 -4.58
C VAL A 17 -0.41 23.20 -3.49
N ARG A 18 0.13 24.03 -2.56
CA ARG A 18 -0.71 24.76 -1.59
C ARG A 18 -1.71 25.70 -2.24
N ASP A 19 -1.46 26.13 -3.47
CA ASP A 19 -2.47 26.80 -4.29
C ASP A 19 -3.39 25.74 -4.90
N GLU A 20 -4.67 25.74 -4.50
CA GLU A 20 -5.68 24.77 -4.92
C GLU A 20 -5.94 24.76 -6.45
N ASN A 21 -5.37 25.70 -7.21
CA ASN A 21 -5.43 25.72 -8.68
C ASN A 21 -4.33 24.91 -9.36
N HIS A 22 -3.40 24.33 -8.60
CA HIS A 22 -2.28 23.56 -9.14
C HIS A 22 -2.41 22.08 -8.80
N ALA A 23 -2.07 21.24 -9.78
CA ALA A 23 -1.96 19.80 -9.60
C ALA A 23 -0.60 19.32 -10.09
N ILE A 24 0.03 18.44 -9.33
CA ILE A 24 1.31 17.84 -9.67
C ILE A 24 1.14 16.33 -9.80
N LEU A 25 1.58 15.77 -10.92
CA LEU A 25 1.68 14.32 -11.13
C LEU A 25 3.15 13.94 -11.15
N ILE A 26 3.58 13.10 -10.20
CA ILE A 26 4.95 12.61 -10.10
C ILE A 26 4.94 11.08 -10.19
N SER A 27 5.88 10.54 -10.96
CA SER A 27 6.22 9.13 -10.94
C SER A 27 7.57 8.94 -10.26
N SER A 28 7.60 8.24 -9.12
CA SER A 28 8.82 7.81 -8.46
C SER A 28 8.78 6.30 -8.20
N HIS A 29 9.94 5.67 -8.20
CA HIS A 29 10.11 4.28 -7.77
C HIS A 29 10.43 4.19 -6.27
N ILE A 30 10.58 5.34 -5.60
CA ILE A 30 10.93 5.44 -4.19
C ILE A 30 9.64 5.78 -3.44
N VAL A 31 9.08 4.77 -2.75
CA VAL A 31 7.78 4.89 -2.08
C VAL A 31 7.81 5.98 -1.00
N SER A 32 8.91 6.14 -0.28
CA SER A 32 9.06 7.17 0.74
C SER A 32 8.95 8.60 0.19
N ASP A 33 9.36 8.82 -1.07
CA ASP A 33 9.20 10.13 -1.72
C ASP A 33 7.71 10.39 -2.00
N LEU A 34 6.98 9.37 -2.48
CA LEU A 34 5.54 9.44 -2.72
C LEU A 34 4.78 9.65 -1.40
N GLU A 35 5.16 8.99 -0.32
CA GLU A 35 4.52 9.16 0.99
C GLU A 35 4.66 10.58 1.56
N LYS A 36 5.75 11.28 1.23
CA LYS A 36 5.99 12.68 1.62
C LYS A 36 5.25 13.68 0.73
N LEU A 37 5.22 13.44 -0.57
CA LEU A 37 4.73 14.38 -1.58
C LEU A 37 3.25 14.23 -1.92
N CYS A 38 2.72 13.02 -1.84
CA CYS A 38 1.43 12.68 -2.42
C CYS A 38 0.38 12.42 -1.33
N ASP A 39 -0.78 13.04 -1.51
CA ASP A 39 -1.99 12.73 -0.75
C ASP A 39 -2.67 11.47 -1.34
N THR A 40 -2.76 11.40 -2.67
CA THR A 40 -3.32 10.27 -3.41
C THR A 40 -2.22 9.45 -4.10
N ILE A 41 -2.31 8.13 -4.00
CA ILE A 41 -1.34 7.20 -4.57
C ILE A 41 -2.01 6.33 -5.61
N ALA A 42 -1.46 6.35 -6.82
CA ALA A 42 -1.88 5.53 -7.94
C ALA A 42 -0.84 4.44 -8.23
N PHE A 43 -1.23 3.17 -8.14
CA PHE A 43 -0.34 2.06 -8.45
C PHE A 43 -0.61 1.52 -9.86
N LEU A 44 0.35 1.73 -10.76
CA LEU A 44 0.28 1.26 -12.15
C LEU A 44 1.19 0.03 -12.34
N HIS A 45 0.61 -1.10 -12.71
CA HIS A 45 1.36 -2.33 -12.99
C HIS A 45 0.95 -2.94 -14.33
N LYS A 46 1.94 -3.20 -15.21
CA LYS A 46 1.73 -3.78 -16.56
C LYS A 46 0.65 -3.05 -17.39
N GLY A 47 0.63 -1.71 -17.31
CA GLY A 47 -0.33 -0.88 -18.02
C GLY A 47 -1.75 -0.91 -17.45
N ARG A 48 -1.95 -1.44 -16.24
CA ARG A 48 -3.23 -1.43 -15.52
C ARG A 48 -3.09 -0.68 -14.21
N LEU A 49 -4.02 0.22 -13.95
CA LEU A 49 -4.14 0.88 -12.65
C LEU A 49 -4.75 -0.14 -11.68
N LEU A 50 -3.96 -0.56 -10.69
CA LEU A 50 -4.37 -1.54 -9.68
C LEU A 50 -5.12 -0.87 -8.52
N LEU A 51 -4.74 0.35 -8.15
CA LEU A 51 -5.41 1.18 -7.15
C LEU A 51 -5.11 2.66 -7.42
N CYS A 52 -6.00 3.52 -6.95
CA CYS A 52 -5.83 4.96 -6.92
C CYS A 52 -6.64 5.52 -5.75
N GLU A 53 -6.01 5.62 -4.59
CA GLU A 53 -6.68 5.97 -3.34
C GLU A 53 -5.77 6.87 -2.51
N ASP A 54 -6.36 7.55 -1.53
CA ASP A 54 -5.60 8.37 -0.59
C ASP A 54 -4.70 7.50 0.29
N LYS A 55 -3.52 8.03 0.63
CA LYS A 55 -2.53 7.33 1.48
C LYS A 55 -3.15 6.87 2.80
N ASP A 56 -3.95 7.72 3.41
CA ASP A 56 -4.58 7.42 4.70
C ASP A 56 -5.65 6.34 4.54
N THR A 57 -6.46 6.42 3.49
CA THR A 57 -7.43 5.37 3.13
C THR A 57 -6.73 4.03 2.89
N LEU A 58 -5.61 4.00 2.16
CA LEU A 58 -4.85 2.77 1.94
C LEU A 58 -4.34 2.15 3.25
N ARG A 59 -3.96 2.97 4.23
CA ARG A 59 -3.49 2.51 5.55
C ARG A 59 -4.61 2.05 6.47
N GLU A 60 -5.81 2.61 6.30
CA GLU A 60 -6.98 2.26 7.10
C GLU A 60 -7.74 1.06 6.55
N GLU A 61 -7.92 1.00 5.23
CA GLU A 61 -8.65 -0.06 4.53
C GLU A 61 -7.88 -1.37 4.53
N TYR A 62 -6.55 -1.31 4.37
CA TYR A 62 -5.71 -2.50 4.26
C TYR A 62 -4.91 -2.75 5.54
N ALA A 63 -4.77 -4.02 5.89
CA ALA A 63 -3.92 -4.47 6.99
C ALA A 63 -3.13 -5.71 6.58
N LEU A 64 -2.04 -5.95 7.29
CA LEU A 64 -1.24 -7.16 7.13
C LEU A 64 -1.68 -8.17 8.18
N TRP A 65 -2.23 -9.29 7.72
CA TRP A 65 -2.59 -10.42 8.54
C TRP A 65 -1.43 -11.40 8.62
N HIS A 66 -1.17 -11.91 9.82
CA HIS A 66 -0.17 -12.95 10.06
C HIS A 66 -0.78 -14.14 10.78
N GLY A 67 -0.43 -15.34 10.36
CA GLY A 67 -0.85 -16.56 11.02
C GLY A 67 -0.26 -17.81 10.37
N THR A 68 -0.95 -18.93 10.55
CA THR A 68 -0.59 -20.19 9.90
C THR A 68 -1.36 -20.38 8.60
N ALA A 69 -0.87 -21.25 7.71
CA ALA A 69 -1.57 -21.57 6.46
C ALA A 69 -3.01 -22.08 6.71
N GLY A 70 -3.24 -22.84 7.80
CA GLY A 70 -4.58 -23.31 8.17
C GLY A 70 -5.51 -22.17 8.56
N GLN A 71 -5.06 -21.21 9.37
CA GLN A 71 -5.86 -20.04 9.74
C GLN A 71 -6.14 -19.11 8.54
N LEU A 72 -5.23 -19.08 7.56
CA LEU A 72 -5.45 -18.33 6.33
C LEU A 72 -6.60 -18.91 5.50
N GLU A 73 -6.78 -20.24 5.52
CA GLU A 73 -7.89 -20.88 4.81
C GLU A 73 -9.25 -20.66 5.47
N GLU A 74 -9.26 -20.35 6.77
CA GLU A 74 -10.47 -20.00 7.53
C GLU A 74 -10.91 -18.54 7.33
N LEU A 75 -10.02 -17.68 6.83
CA LEU A 75 -10.33 -16.29 6.51
C LEU A 75 -11.27 -16.18 5.32
N ASP A 76 -12.11 -15.14 5.32
CA ASP A 76 -12.95 -14.83 4.17
C ASP A 76 -12.07 -14.51 2.97
N LYS A 77 -12.26 -15.25 1.88
CA LYS A 77 -11.53 -15.04 0.62
C LYS A 77 -11.76 -13.64 0.04
N ASN A 78 -12.91 -13.03 0.33
CA ASN A 78 -13.19 -11.65 -0.10
C ASN A 78 -12.41 -10.62 0.70
N ALA A 79 -11.99 -10.95 1.93
CA ALA A 79 -11.12 -10.12 2.73
C ALA A 79 -9.66 -10.19 2.23
N ILE A 80 -9.24 -11.30 1.61
CA ILE A 80 -7.87 -11.52 1.17
C ILE A 80 -7.63 -10.90 -0.21
N VAL A 81 -6.81 -9.85 -0.24
CA VAL A 81 -6.38 -9.17 -1.48
C VAL A 81 -5.24 -9.96 -2.12
N SER A 82 -4.29 -10.37 -1.29
CA SER A 82 -3.12 -11.14 -1.71
C SER A 82 -2.60 -11.94 -0.54
N ARG A 83 -2.04 -13.11 -0.82
CA ARG A 83 -1.47 -13.99 0.19
C ARG A 83 -0.06 -14.44 -0.17
N ARG A 84 0.71 -14.72 0.86
CA ARG A 84 2.05 -15.28 0.78
C ARG A 84 2.19 -16.36 1.84
N VAL A 85 2.27 -17.61 1.39
CA VAL A 85 2.49 -18.76 2.28
C VAL A 85 3.96 -19.15 2.22
N THR A 86 4.56 -19.33 3.39
CA THR A 86 5.94 -19.82 3.56
C THR A 86 5.93 -21.10 4.40
N ALA A 87 7.06 -21.81 4.48
CA ALA A 87 7.17 -23.02 5.28
C ALA A 87 7.00 -22.79 6.80
N TYR A 88 7.14 -21.54 7.27
CA TYR A 88 7.11 -21.17 8.68
C TYR A 88 5.84 -20.42 9.09
N GLY A 89 4.98 -20.05 8.14
CA GLY A 89 3.80 -19.24 8.40
C GLY A 89 3.20 -18.66 7.12
N ALA A 90 2.09 -17.95 7.27
CA ALA A 90 1.39 -17.29 6.20
C ALA A 90 1.13 -15.83 6.53
N GLU A 91 1.26 -14.99 5.51
CA GLU A 91 1.00 -13.56 5.55
C GLU A 91 -0.03 -13.23 4.47
N ALA A 92 -0.94 -12.31 4.75
CA ALA A 92 -1.90 -11.86 3.75
C ALA A 92 -2.19 -10.38 3.88
N LEU A 93 -2.25 -9.70 2.73
CA LEU A 93 -2.83 -8.38 2.63
C LEU A 93 -4.34 -8.54 2.65
N VAL A 94 -4.99 -7.95 3.64
CA VAL A 94 -6.43 -8.11 3.87
C VAL A 94 -7.13 -6.77 4.00
N LYS A 95 -8.41 -6.72 3.64
CA LYS A 95 -9.30 -5.60 3.94
C LYS A 95 -9.72 -5.66 5.40
N ARG A 96 -9.33 -4.66 6.19
CA ARG A 96 -9.55 -4.60 7.64
C ARG A 96 -11.02 -4.75 8.02
N GLU A 97 -11.92 -4.15 7.24
CA GLU A 97 -13.38 -4.19 7.45
C GLU A 97 -14.00 -5.59 7.34
N LEU A 98 -13.40 -6.48 6.55
CA LEU A 98 -13.92 -7.82 6.30
C LEU A 98 -13.28 -8.89 7.20
N VAL A 99 -12.31 -8.50 8.03
CA VAL A 99 -11.61 -9.42 8.92
C VAL A 99 -12.26 -9.41 10.30
N PRO A 100 -12.61 -10.58 10.87
CA PRO A 100 -13.20 -10.64 12.20
C PRO A 100 -12.26 -10.07 13.29
N ALA A 101 -12.86 -9.28 14.18
CA ALA A 101 -12.18 -8.70 15.34
C ALA A 101 -11.65 -9.82 16.25
N GLY A 102 -10.32 -9.96 16.31
CA GLY A 102 -9.64 -11.08 16.97
C GLY A 102 -8.47 -11.64 16.15
N SER A 103 -8.40 -11.29 14.86
CA SER A 103 -7.27 -11.62 14.00
C SER A 103 -6.04 -10.75 14.31
N THR A 104 -4.84 -11.32 14.21
CA THR A 104 -3.59 -10.58 14.36
C THR A 104 -3.33 -9.72 13.13
N LEU A 105 -3.87 -8.50 13.16
CA LEU A 105 -3.68 -7.48 12.13
C LEU A 105 -2.61 -6.49 12.55
N THR A 106 -1.63 -6.26 11.69
CA THR A 106 -0.64 -5.20 11.84
C THR A 106 -0.88 -4.13 10.78
N PRO A 107 -0.53 -2.86 11.06
CA PRO A 107 -0.52 -1.83 10.01
C PRO A 107 0.42 -2.26 8.88
N VAL A 108 0.05 -1.95 7.64
CA VAL A 108 0.84 -2.25 6.45
C VAL A 108 1.44 -0.95 5.90
N SER A 109 2.73 -0.96 5.56
CA SER A 109 3.33 0.15 4.83
C SER A 109 2.93 0.13 3.36
N ILE A 110 2.98 1.28 2.68
CA ILE A 110 2.64 1.34 1.25
C ILE A 110 3.61 0.50 0.42
N GLU A 111 4.88 0.43 0.83
CA GLU A 111 5.87 -0.41 0.19
C GLU A 111 5.48 -1.90 0.30
N GLU A 112 5.13 -2.38 1.49
CA GLU A 112 4.67 -3.76 1.70
C GLU A 112 3.39 -4.06 0.92
N LEU A 113 2.44 -3.13 0.92
CA LEU A 113 1.18 -3.24 0.17
C LEU A 113 1.48 -3.43 -1.33
N PHE A 114 2.36 -2.62 -1.92
CA PHE A 114 2.77 -2.77 -3.32
C PHE A 114 3.50 -4.10 -3.56
N VAL A 115 4.40 -4.50 -2.67
CA VAL A 115 5.14 -5.76 -2.79
C VAL A 115 4.17 -6.95 -2.76
N LEU A 116 3.20 -6.96 -1.86
CA LEU A 116 2.21 -8.03 -1.73
C LEU A 116 1.25 -8.07 -2.91
N MET A 117 0.84 -6.91 -3.45
CA MET A 117 -0.02 -6.86 -4.64
C MET A 117 0.68 -7.36 -5.92
N VAL A 118 2.00 -7.18 -6.03
CA VAL A 118 2.77 -7.63 -7.20
C VAL A 118 3.29 -9.05 -7.07
N LYS A 119 3.82 -9.41 -5.89
CA LYS A 119 4.52 -10.68 -5.66
C LYS A 119 3.68 -11.75 -4.98
N GLY A 120 2.60 -11.39 -4.30
CA GLY A 120 1.74 -12.37 -3.66
C GLY A 120 0.86 -13.10 -4.67
N GLU A 121 0.32 -14.24 -4.25
CA GLU A 121 -0.66 -14.96 -5.04
C GLU A 121 -1.97 -14.18 -4.99
N ASN A 122 -2.30 -13.49 -6.08
CA ASN A 122 -3.58 -12.80 -6.19
C ASN A 122 -4.71 -13.82 -6.09
N VAL A 123 -5.51 -13.69 -5.03
CA VAL A 123 -6.76 -14.44 -4.86
C VAL A 123 -7.77 -13.75 -5.77
N ARG A 124 -8.03 -14.37 -6.93
CA ARG A 124 -9.09 -13.93 -7.87
C ARG A 124 -10.40 -14.62 -7.56
#